data_AF-A0AAP5EDR2-F1
#
_entry.id   AF-A0AAP5EDR2-F1
#
_cell.length_a   1.000
_cell.length_b   1.000
_cell.length_c   1.000
_cell.angle_alpha   90.00
_cell.angle_beta   90.00
_cell.angle_gamma   90.00
#
_symmetry.space_group_name_H-M   'P 1'
#
loop_
_entity.id
_entity.type
_entity.pdbx_description
1 polymer ?
#
loop_
_entity_poly.entity_id
_entity_poly.type
_entity_poly.pdbx_seq_one_letter_code
_entity_poly.pdbx_strand_id
1 'polypeptide(L)'
;MRLRPALFAAALLLTSVTTHAVEPVRSVPALDMGRYAGQWHEIAHLPVSFQKKCVGDITATYALRADGRISVHNACRTGDGERIAAEGVARPVEGEPGQLQVRFVPDWLAWVPLVWADYWVIALDPDYQWAVVGGGGRPGPQVPVDPVALAYDGQGTVRQPQGPGRGDGL
;
A
#
# COMPACT_ATOMS: atom_id res chain seq x y z
N MET A 1 32.82 -41.56 53.15
CA MET A 1 33.24 -40.72 52.00
C MET A 1 32.10 -39.73 51.72
N ARG A 2 32.29 -38.43 51.98
CA ARG A 2 31.26 -37.39 51.73
C ARG A 2 31.51 -36.74 50.36
N LEU A 3 30.56 -36.86 49.43
CA LEU A 3 30.62 -36.26 48.10
C LEU A 3 30.31 -34.75 48.20
N ARG A 4 31.19 -33.89 47.68
CA ARG A 4 30.98 -32.44 47.57
C ARG A 4 30.24 -32.15 46.25
N PRO A 5 29.17 -31.33 46.22
CA PRO A 5 28.53 -30.95 44.97
C PRO A 5 29.39 -29.90 44.28
N ALA A 6 29.82 -30.18 43.05
CA ALA A 6 30.54 -29.24 42.20
C ALA A 6 29.54 -28.19 41.68
N LEU A 7 29.74 -26.92 42.06
CA LEU A 7 29.05 -25.76 41.53
C LEU A 7 29.48 -25.55 40.06
N PHE A 8 28.61 -25.87 39.11
CA PHE A 8 28.72 -25.44 37.72
C PHE A 8 28.31 -23.96 37.64
N ALA A 9 29.28 -23.05 37.59
CA ALA A 9 29.04 -21.67 37.20
C ALA A 9 29.12 -21.57 35.67
N ALA A 10 27.98 -21.71 34.99
CA ALA A 10 27.87 -21.39 33.57
C ALA A 10 27.74 -19.87 33.41
N ALA A 11 28.82 -19.22 32.98
CA ALA A 11 28.81 -17.81 32.62
C ALA A 11 28.01 -17.61 31.32
N LEU A 12 26.82 -17.00 31.42
CA LEU A 12 25.99 -16.63 30.29
C LEU A 12 26.59 -15.40 29.60
N LEU A 13 27.21 -15.59 28.43
CA LEU A 13 27.59 -14.51 27.52
C LEU A 13 26.31 -13.88 26.95
N LEU A 14 25.90 -12.75 27.54
CA LEU A 14 24.84 -11.89 27.02
C LEU A 14 25.33 -11.22 25.74
N THR A 15 25.06 -11.81 24.59
CA THR A 15 25.19 -11.12 23.29
C THR A 15 24.05 -10.10 23.20
N SER A 16 24.39 -8.81 23.32
CA SER A 16 23.46 -7.72 23.08
C SER A 16 22.98 -7.76 21.63
N VAL A 17 21.79 -8.30 21.39
CA VAL A 17 21.12 -8.19 20.10
C VAL A 17 20.74 -6.72 19.92
N THR A 18 21.43 -6.01 19.04
CA THR A 18 21.06 -4.64 18.66
C THR A 18 19.77 -4.70 17.84
N THR A 19 18.64 -4.48 18.50
CA THR A 19 17.36 -4.30 17.83
C THR A 19 17.45 -3.03 16.98
N HIS A 20 17.56 -3.19 15.66
CA HIS A 20 17.47 -2.05 14.76
C HIS A 20 16.02 -1.54 14.83
N ALA A 21 15.83 -0.35 15.42
CA ALA A 21 14.55 0.32 15.39
C ALA A 21 14.25 0.67 13.92
N VAL A 22 13.26 0.00 13.33
CA VAL A 22 12.76 0.33 11.99
C VAL A 22 12.16 1.73 12.09
N GLU A 23 12.66 2.66 11.27
CA GLU A 23 12.17 4.02 11.26
C GLU A 23 10.68 4.04 10.85
N PRO A 24 9.81 4.81 11.52
CA PRO A 24 8.40 4.86 11.17
C PRO A 24 8.21 5.36 9.74
N VAL A 25 7.42 4.63 8.95
CA VAL A 25 7.00 5.10 7.61
C VAL A 25 6.26 6.43 7.77
N ARG A 26 6.59 7.40 6.90
CA ARG A 26 5.94 8.72 6.85
C ARG A 26 5.39 8.97 5.47
N SER A 27 4.28 9.70 5.39
CA SER A 27 3.73 10.18 4.13
C SER A 27 4.44 11.44 3.64
N VAL A 28 4.20 11.81 2.38
CA VAL A 28 4.71 13.05 1.79
C VAL A 28 4.15 14.27 2.53
N PRO A 29 4.96 15.33 2.71
CA PRO A 29 4.55 16.51 3.47
C PRO A 29 3.51 17.37 2.74
N ALA A 30 3.29 17.14 1.45
CA ALA A 30 2.31 17.83 0.64
C ALA A 30 1.77 16.90 -0.45
N LEU A 31 0.47 16.96 -0.71
CA LEU A 31 -0.21 16.25 -1.77
C LEU A 31 -1.25 17.18 -2.40
N ASP A 32 -1.12 17.44 -3.69
CA ASP A 32 -2.11 18.15 -4.49
C ASP A 32 -3.04 17.14 -5.13
N MET A 33 -4.24 16.99 -4.56
CA MET A 33 -5.23 16.05 -5.09
C MET A 33 -5.73 16.39 -6.49
N GLY A 34 -5.63 17.64 -6.93
CA GLY A 34 -5.95 18.03 -8.30
C GLY A 34 -4.96 17.47 -9.32
N ARG A 35 -3.68 17.46 -8.95
CA ARG A 35 -2.61 16.83 -9.76
C ARG A 35 -2.56 15.31 -9.62
N TYR A 36 -2.95 14.79 -8.46
CA TYR A 36 -2.99 13.36 -8.19
C TYR A 36 -4.19 12.65 -8.84
N ALA A 37 -5.25 13.39 -9.16
CA ALA A 37 -6.42 12.86 -9.85
C ALA A 37 -6.08 12.33 -11.25
N GLY A 38 -6.85 11.34 -11.70
CA GLY A 38 -6.62 10.63 -12.95
C GLY A 38 -6.30 9.16 -12.72
N GLN A 39 -5.81 8.51 -13.77
CA GLN A 39 -5.52 7.07 -13.78
C GLN A 39 -4.06 6.79 -13.47
N TRP A 40 -3.86 5.84 -12.57
CA TRP A 40 -2.59 5.28 -12.19
C TRP A 40 -2.56 3.78 -12.51
N HIS A 41 -1.41 3.31 -12.94
CA HIS A 41 -1.12 1.89 -13.15
C HIS A 41 -0.30 1.36 -12.00
N GLU A 42 -0.71 0.21 -11.49
CA GLU A 42 -0.01 -0.50 -10.45
C GLU A 42 1.13 -1.31 -11.08
N ILE A 43 2.37 -0.88 -10.82
CA ILE A 43 3.58 -1.46 -11.41
C ILE A 43 4.25 -2.49 -10.50
N ALA A 44 3.99 -2.43 -9.19
CA ALA A 44 4.42 -3.42 -8.22
C ALA A 44 3.55 -3.38 -6.95
N HIS A 45 3.32 -4.54 -6.34
CA HIS A 45 2.62 -4.66 -5.06
C HIS A 45 3.18 -5.80 -4.21
N LEU A 46 2.80 -5.83 -2.93
CA LEU A 46 2.89 -7.06 -2.13
C LEU A 46 1.66 -7.96 -2.38
N PRO A 47 1.71 -9.24 -2.00
CA PRO A 47 0.59 -10.17 -2.18
C PRO A 47 -0.70 -9.73 -1.48
N VAL A 48 -1.55 -9.03 -2.21
CA VAL A 48 -2.84 -8.50 -1.71
C VAL A 48 -3.98 -9.49 -1.95
N SER A 49 -4.70 -9.81 -0.87
CA SER A 49 -5.76 -10.82 -0.93
C SER A 49 -6.92 -10.45 -1.85
N PHE A 50 -7.21 -9.16 -2.02
CA PHE A 50 -8.30 -8.65 -2.86
C PHE A 50 -7.96 -8.64 -4.36
N GLN A 51 -6.68 -8.73 -4.75
CA GLN A 51 -6.27 -8.80 -6.15
C GLN A 51 -5.86 -10.21 -6.60
N LYS A 52 -6.16 -11.27 -5.82
CA LYS A 52 -5.79 -12.66 -6.16
C LYS A 52 -6.26 -13.13 -7.54
N LYS A 53 -7.32 -12.52 -8.08
CA LYS A 53 -7.86 -12.84 -9.41
C LYS A 53 -7.29 -11.97 -10.53
N CYS A 54 -6.55 -10.92 -10.20
CA CYS A 54 -5.94 -10.01 -11.15
C CYS A 54 -4.67 -10.63 -11.73
N VAL A 55 -4.54 -10.64 -13.05
CA VAL A 55 -3.35 -11.12 -13.77
C VAL A 55 -2.63 -10.02 -14.54
N GLY A 56 -3.23 -8.83 -14.65
CA GLY A 56 -2.64 -7.68 -15.34
C GLY A 56 -3.59 -6.50 -15.46
N ASP A 57 -3.13 -5.44 -16.11
CA ASP A 57 -3.87 -4.19 -16.38
C ASP A 57 -4.50 -3.59 -15.11
N ILE A 58 -3.76 -3.65 -14.00
CA ILE A 58 -4.22 -3.18 -12.68
C ILE A 58 -4.14 -1.65 -12.65
N THR A 59 -5.27 -1.03 -12.40
CA THR A 59 -5.45 0.43 -12.45
C THR A 59 -6.17 0.93 -11.22
N ALA A 60 -5.83 2.14 -10.79
CA ALA A 60 -6.55 2.94 -9.80
C ALA A 60 -6.85 4.31 -10.41
N THR A 61 -8.12 4.70 -10.43
CA THR A 61 -8.55 5.99 -10.98
C THR A 61 -9.16 6.84 -9.87
N TYR A 62 -8.63 8.04 -9.69
CA TYR A 62 -9.06 9.00 -8.67
C TYR A 62 -9.80 10.18 -9.30
N ALA A 63 -10.96 10.52 -8.76
CA ALA A 63 -11.73 11.69 -9.20
C ALA A 63 -12.19 12.54 -8.01
N LEU A 64 -11.96 13.84 -8.10
CA LEU A 64 -12.45 14.81 -7.12
C LEU A 64 -13.98 14.88 -7.15
N ARG A 65 -14.59 14.95 -5.97
CA ARG A 65 -16.03 15.08 -5.81
C ARG A 65 -16.38 16.46 -5.25
N ALA A 66 -17.60 16.92 -5.53
CA ALA A 66 -18.11 18.20 -5.04
C ALA A 66 -18.26 18.26 -3.49
N ASP A 67 -18.33 17.10 -2.83
CA ASP A 67 -18.41 16.96 -1.37
C ASP A 67 -17.04 16.99 -0.67
N GLY A 68 -15.96 17.27 -1.42
CA GLY A 68 -14.58 17.28 -0.90
C GLY A 68 -13.96 15.89 -0.72
N ARG A 69 -14.66 14.82 -1.11
CA ARG A 69 -14.12 13.45 -1.12
C ARG A 69 -13.54 13.10 -2.48
N ILE A 70 -13.02 11.89 -2.58
CA ILE A 70 -12.40 11.35 -3.78
C ILE A 70 -13.10 10.04 -4.14
N SER A 71 -13.59 9.92 -5.36
CA SER A 71 -14.04 8.64 -5.92
C SER A 71 -12.82 7.82 -6.31
N VAL A 72 -12.82 6.53 -5.95
CA VAL A 72 -11.74 5.59 -6.24
C VAL A 72 -12.31 4.43 -7.05
N HIS A 73 -11.82 4.25 -8.28
CA HIS A 73 -12.19 3.12 -9.12
C HIS A 73 -10.95 2.26 -9.40
N ASN A 74 -10.93 1.06 -8.83
CA ASN A 74 -9.89 0.08 -9.06
C ASN A 74 -10.37 -0.95 -10.08
N ALA A 75 -9.56 -1.29 -11.07
CA ALA A 75 -9.90 -2.32 -12.05
C ALA A 75 -8.68 -3.15 -12.46
N CYS A 76 -8.91 -4.40 -12.84
CA CYS A 76 -7.89 -5.29 -13.36
C CYS A 76 -8.46 -6.31 -14.35
N ARG A 77 -7.58 -6.93 -15.13
CA ARG A 77 -7.90 -8.08 -15.98
C ARG A 77 -7.72 -9.38 -15.20
N THR A 78 -8.62 -10.34 -15.36
CA THR A 78 -8.55 -11.69 -14.77
C THR A 78 -7.91 -12.71 -15.71
N GLY A 79 -7.60 -13.90 -15.20
CA GLY A 79 -7.04 -15.00 -16.00
C GLY A 79 -7.94 -15.44 -17.16
N ASP A 80 -9.25 -15.25 -17.02
CA ASP A 80 -10.25 -15.57 -18.04
C ASP A 80 -10.42 -14.44 -19.09
N GLY A 81 -9.64 -13.36 -18.97
CA GLY A 81 -9.68 -12.19 -19.86
C GLY A 81 -10.76 -11.16 -19.51
N GLU A 82 -11.58 -11.41 -18.49
CA GLU A 82 -12.59 -10.45 -18.01
C GLU A 82 -11.97 -9.26 -17.29
N ARG A 83 -12.68 -8.13 -17.26
CA ARG A 83 -12.34 -6.98 -16.42
C ARG A 83 -13.22 -6.99 -15.18
N ILE A 84 -12.60 -6.98 -14.01
CA ILE A 84 -13.30 -6.78 -12.72
C ILE A 84 -12.94 -5.42 -12.16
N ALA A 85 -13.88 -4.82 -11.42
CA ALA A 85 -13.72 -3.50 -10.84
C ALA A 85 -14.30 -3.40 -9.43
N ALA A 86 -13.78 -2.45 -8.66
CA ALA A 86 -14.24 -2.09 -7.33
C ALA A 86 -14.35 -0.57 -7.20
N GLU A 87 -15.50 -0.12 -6.70
CA GLU A 87 -15.80 1.29 -6.48
C GLU A 87 -15.65 1.64 -5.00
N GLY A 88 -14.99 2.75 -4.73
CA GLY A 88 -14.65 3.19 -3.40
C GLY A 88 -14.70 4.70 -3.25
N VAL A 89 -14.55 5.12 -2.01
CA VAL A 89 -14.51 6.54 -1.63
C VAL A 89 -13.34 6.74 -0.69
N ALA A 90 -12.51 7.74 -0.99
CA ALA A 90 -11.46 8.22 -0.11
C ALA A 90 -11.79 9.60 0.47
N ARG A 91 -11.28 9.87 1.66
CA ARG A 91 -11.36 11.16 2.35
C ARG A 91 -9.97 11.58 2.84
N PRO A 92 -9.62 12.88 2.81
CA PRO A 92 -8.38 13.36 3.39
C PRO A 92 -8.40 13.24 4.92
N VAL A 93 -7.23 13.04 5.51
CA VAL A 93 -7.02 13.13 6.96
C VAL A 93 -6.62 14.57 7.28
N GLU A 94 -7.36 15.20 8.20
CA GLU A 94 -7.11 16.59 8.58
C GLU A 94 -5.73 16.75 9.23
N GLY A 95 -4.98 17.76 8.78
CA GLY A 95 -3.61 18.04 9.26
C GLY A 95 -2.52 17.13 8.67
N GLU A 96 -2.88 16.16 7.82
CA GLU A 96 -1.97 15.14 7.30
C GLU A 96 -2.04 15.07 5.77
N PRO A 97 -1.31 15.95 5.04
CA PRO A 97 -1.51 16.15 3.59
C PRO A 97 -1.36 14.89 2.74
N GLY A 98 -0.38 14.03 3.06
CA GLY A 98 -0.15 12.78 2.33
C GLY A 98 -0.97 11.58 2.81
N GLN A 99 -1.96 11.79 3.70
CA GLN A 99 -2.76 10.70 4.27
C GLN A 99 -4.23 10.80 3.86
N LEU A 100 -4.76 9.69 3.36
CA LEU A 100 -6.16 9.49 3.05
C LEU A 100 -6.68 8.30 3.86
N GLN A 101 -8.01 8.22 3.96
CA GLN A 101 -8.71 7.02 4.37
C GLN A 101 -9.63 6.57 3.25
N VAL A 102 -9.60 5.29 2.89
CA VAL A 102 -10.38 4.72 1.78
C VAL A 102 -11.35 3.64 2.29
N ARG A 103 -12.52 3.54 1.67
CA ARG A 103 -13.47 2.44 1.86
C ARG A 103 -14.00 1.93 0.52
N PHE A 104 -14.34 0.64 0.48
CA PHE A 104 -15.00 -0.03 -0.65
C PHE A 104 -16.35 -0.66 -0.26
N VAL A 105 -16.90 -0.23 0.87
CA VAL A 105 -18.22 -0.66 1.36
C VAL A 105 -19.29 0.40 1.10
N PRO A 106 -20.59 0.04 1.09
CA PRO A 106 -21.68 0.98 0.86
C PRO A 106 -21.73 2.18 1.81
N ASP A 107 -22.31 3.28 1.34
CA ASP A 107 -22.36 4.57 2.06
C ASP A 107 -23.06 4.50 3.42
N TRP A 108 -24.06 3.64 3.58
CA TRP A 108 -24.76 3.47 4.86
C TRP A 108 -23.88 2.86 5.96
N LEU A 109 -22.71 2.28 5.63
CA LEU A 109 -21.70 1.81 6.58
C LEU A 109 -20.59 2.84 6.85
N ALA A 110 -20.60 4.00 6.17
CA ALA A 110 -19.52 4.98 6.26
C ALA A 110 -19.33 5.59 7.66
N TRP A 111 -20.33 5.44 8.56
CA TRP A 111 -20.26 5.87 9.95
C TRP A 111 -19.40 4.96 10.84
N VAL A 112 -19.12 3.72 10.40
CA VAL A 112 -18.29 2.77 11.15
C VAL A 112 -16.82 3.07 10.88
N PRO A 113 -15.99 3.44 11.88
CA PRO A 113 -14.59 3.80 11.63
C PRO A 113 -13.76 2.66 11.04
N LEU A 114 -14.10 1.41 11.38
CA LEU A 114 -13.35 0.21 10.99
C LEU A 114 -13.38 -0.10 9.48
N VAL A 115 -14.35 0.44 8.73
CA VAL A 115 -14.45 0.20 7.28
C VAL A 115 -13.53 1.12 6.47
N TRP A 116 -12.88 2.07 7.13
CA TRP A 116 -11.92 2.97 6.54
C TRP A 116 -10.51 2.42 6.75
N ALA A 117 -9.77 2.31 5.65
CA ALA A 117 -8.40 1.84 5.60
C ALA A 117 -7.45 3.02 5.37
N ASP A 118 -6.32 3.04 6.07
CA ASP A 118 -5.27 4.02 5.84
C ASP A 118 -4.66 3.88 4.44
N TYR A 119 -4.61 4.97 3.69
CA TYR A 119 -3.96 5.08 2.39
C TYR A 119 -2.98 6.26 2.44
N TRP A 120 -1.69 5.97 2.51
CA TRP A 120 -0.65 6.98 2.66
C TRP A 120 0.16 7.05 1.38
N VAL A 121 0.34 8.26 0.84
CA VAL A 121 1.32 8.52 -0.21
C VAL A 121 2.68 8.68 0.47
N ILE A 122 3.50 7.64 0.42
CA ILE A 122 4.79 7.54 1.12
C ILE A 122 5.87 8.31 0.35
N ALA A 123 5.87 8.19 -0.97
CA ALA A 123 6.76 8.92 -1.85
C ALA A 123 6.00 9.37 -3.09
N LEU A 124 6.33 10.55 -3.61
CA LEU A 124 5.68 11.14 -4.77
C LEU A 124 6.70 11.93 -5.58
N ASP A 125 6.68 11.68 -6.88
CA ASP A 125 7.41 12.46 -7.85
C ASP A 125 6.91 13.93 -7.89
N PRO A 126 7.79 14.95 -7.95
CA PRO A 126 7.37 16.35 -8.05
C PRO A 126 6.48 16.65 -9.28
N ASP A 127 6.65 15.87 -10.35
CA ASP A 127 5.85 15.96 -11.58
C ASP A 127 4.66 14.97 -11.59
N TYR A 128 4.43 14.25 -10.49
CA TYR A 128 3.33 13.31 -10.29
C TYR A 128 3.36 12.14 -11.29
N GLN A 129 4.55 11.74 -11.76
CA GLN A 129 4.69 10.64 -12.71
C GLN A 129 4.75 9.26 -12.05
N TRP A 130 5.13 9.19 -10.77
CA TRP A 130 5.11 7.97 -9.98
C TRP A 130 4.81 8.28 -8.52
N ALA A 131 4.25 7.30 -7.82
CA ALA A 131 4.00 7.37 -6.38
C ALA A 131 4.26 6.00 -5.75
N VAL A 132 4.66 6.01 -4.47
CA VAL A 132 4.63 4.84 -3.61
C VAL A 132 3.58 5.08 -2.56
N VAL A 133 2.63 4.17 -2.47
CA VAL A 133 1.53 4.24 -1.52
C VAL A 133 1.57 3.04 -0.59
N GLY A 134 0.95 3.11 0.57
CA GLY A 134 0.82 1.98 1.49
C GLY A 134 -0.04 2.31 2.69
N GLY A 135 -0.22 1.33 3.57
CA GLY A 135 -0.92 1.52 4.82
C GLY A 135 -0.07 2.26 5.85
N GLY A 136 -0.74 3.00 6.73
CA GLY A 136 -0.09 3.51 7.92
C GLY A 136 0.44 2.37 8.76
N GLY A 137 1.68 2.48 9.25
CA GLY A 137 2.28 1.50 10.17
C GLY A 137 1.60 1.43 11.55
N ARG A 138 0.32 1.83 11.64
CA ARG A 138 -0.46 1.89 12.86
C ARG A 138 -1.03 0.51 13.16
N PRO A 139 -0.67 -0.12 14.29
CA PRO A 139 -1.26 -1.39 14.69
C PRO A 139 -2.75 -1.18 14.99
N GLY A 140 -3.63 -1.92 14.29
CA GLY A 140 -5.08 -1.88 14.48
C GLY A 140 -5.82 -2.82 13.51
N PRO A 141 -7.11 -3.08 13.73
CA PRO A 141 -7.92 -4.03 12.93
C PRO A 141 -8.34 -3.49 11.54
N GLN A 142 -7.66 -2.46 11.04
CA GLN A 142 -7.96 -1.85 9.75
C GLN A 142 -7.66 -2.82 8.61
N VAL A 143 -8.32 -2.61 7.46
CA VAL A 143 -7.96 -3.34 6.23
C VAL A 143 -6.52 -2.96 5.86
N PRO A 144 -5.57 -3.90 5.81
CA PRO A 144 -4.21 -3.59 5.43
C PRO A 144 -4.18 -3.11 3.97
N VAL A 145 -3.59 -1.95 3.75
CA VAL A 145 -3.19 -1.48 2.42
C VAL A 145 -1.72 -1.82 2.29
N ASP A 146 -1.40 -2.80 1.45
CA ASP A 146 -0.01 -3.13 1.19
C ASP A 146 0.67 -2.02 0.38
N PRO A 147 2.00 -1.88 0.47
CA PRO A 147 2.72 -0.94 -0.35
C PRO A 147 2.54 -1.25 -1.85
N VAL A 148 2.14 -0.23 -2.60
CA VAL A 148 1.94 -0.30 -4.04
C VAL A 148 2.74 0.81 -4.70
N ALA A 149 3.53 0.44 -5.71
CA ALA A 149 4.14 1.40 -6.61
C ALA A 149 3.16 1.70 -7.75
N LEU A 150 2.88 2.98 -7.95
CA LEU A 150 1.96 3.49 -8.95
C LEU A 150 2.75 4.33 -9.97
N ALA A 151 2.48 4.12 -11.25
CA ALA A 151 2.94 4.99 -12.33
C ALA A 151 1.75 5.76 -12.89
N TYR A 152 1.90 7.06 -13.06
CA TYR A 152 0.87 7.88 -13.68
C TYR A 152 0.85 7.62 -15.16
N ASP A 153 -0.34 7.47 -15.71
CA ASP A 153 -0.48 7.06 -17.09
C ASP A 153 -0.12 8.17 -18.08
N GLY A 154 -0.06 9.43 -17.64
CA GLY A 154 0.23 10.59 -18.50
C GLY A 154 -0.71 10.77 -19.70
N GLN A 155 -1.71 9.87 -19.88
CA GLN A 155 -2.51 9.52 -21.07
C GLN A 155 -2.17 8.16 -21.77
N GLY A 156 -2.36 7.00 -21.11
CA GLY A 156 -2.84 5.77 -21.77
C GLY A 156 -1.86 4.69 -22.23
N THR A 157 -0.61 4.58 -21.76
CA THR A 157 0.21 3.38 -22.04
C THR A 157 1.22 3.03 -20.96
N VAL A 158 0.99 1.89 -20.30
CA VAL A 158 1.94 1.22 -19.41
C VAL A 158 3.17 0.78 -20.19
N ARG A 159 4.35 1.29 -19.82
CA ARG A 159 5.58 0.51 -19.97
C ARG A 159 5.82 -0.23 -18.67
N GLN A 160 5.49 -1.51 -18.64
CA GLN A 160 6.00 -2.38 -17.57
C GLN A 160 7.53 -2.31 -17.64
N PRO A 161 8.23 -2.22 -16.49
CA PRO A 161 9.64 -2.58 -16.48
C PRO A 161 9.69 -4.02 -17.00
N GLN A 162 10.37 -4.24 -18.12
CA GLN A 162 10.64 -5.59 -18.56
C GLN A 162 11.43 -6.26 -17.43
N GLY A 163 10.79 -7.18 -16.72
CA GLY A 163 11.51 -8.06 -15.80
C GLY A 163 12.67 -8.71 -16.56
N PRO A 164 13.78 -9.06 -15.88
CA PRO A 164 14.89 -9.72 -16.54
C PRO A 164 14.32 -10.93 -17.29
N GLY A 165 14.43 -10.89 -18.62
CA GLY A 165 13.87 -11.90 -19.49
C GLY A 165 14.26 -13.27 -18.95
N ARG A 166 13.25 -14.09 -18.67
CA ARG A 166 13.50 -15.51 -18.42
C ARG A 166 14.08 -16.04 -19.72
N GLY A 167 15.40 -16.14 -19.75
CA GLY A 167 16.13 -16.75 -20.85
C GLY A 167 15.72 -18.20 -20.89
N ASP A 168 14.80 -18.52 -21.79
CA ASP A 168 14.66 -19.88 -22.31
C ASP A 168 15.91 -20.12 -23.17
N GLY A 169 16.80 -21.00 -22.72
CA GLY A 169 18.05 -21.26 -23.42
C GLY A 169 18.93 -22.32 -22.77
N LEU A 170 18.58 -23.59 -23.08
CA LEU A 170 19.28 -24.87 -22.86
C LEU A 170 19.06 -25.58 -21.50
#